data_AF-A0A0R1GUV6-F1
#
_entry.id   AF-A0A0R1GUV6-F1
#
_cell.length_a   1.000
_cell.length_b   1.000
_cell.length_c   1.000
_cell.angle_alpha   90.00
_cell.angle_beta   90.00
_cell.angle_gamma   90.00
#
_symmetry.space_group_name_H-M   'P 1'
#
loop_
_entity.id
_entity.type
_entity.pdbx_description
1 polymer ?
#
loop_
_entity_poly.entity_id
_entity_poly.type
_entity_poly.pdbx_seq_one_letter_code
_entity_poly.pdbx_strand_id
1 'polypeptide(L)'
;MSENDKSTMTRAELHKNDNLAREPKKHHFLRNILIVLILLLIGFGTYAGYTYFRAKNAVDKTYDSKNAVNVDPGFFDGKNPVSILLLGTDTGKFGRSDEISNTDTIIVATIDAQNKRSALFSVPRDTMAEMIGTSSFNVQKINAAYSIGKAKMAMNTVSALVNVPLKYYVEVNMAGLEKIVNAVDGVDVQVPFTFSYGGYTFTKGPMHLNGAQALAYARMRYDDPENDYGRQKRQRQVIKSIVKNAISLNTVKNLETILDSFEDNVRTNLTFNNMISIMRNYTSAADNMKSDYLHGTPAFIGDASYQIMATTELQRISDLIREQMGLETETLDNNETYQNEQNTTFDWHSGVYTQPFTIYSKSNPGVIWDGTN
;
A
#
# COMPACT_ATOMS: atom_id res chain seq x y z
N MET A 1 -98.34 -60.33 47.58
CA MET A 1 -97.23 -61.30 47.47
C MET A 1 -96.38 -60.89 46.28
N SER A 2 -95.11 -60.53 46.54
CA SER A 2 -93.98 -60.27 45.60
C SER A 2 -94.15 -59.13 44.57
N GLU A 3 -93.42 -58.00 44.61
CA GLU A 3 -91.97 -57.69 44.46
C GLU A 3 -91.47 -57.54 43.00
N ASN A 4 -90.85 -56.36 42.76
CA ASN A 4 -89.64 -56.01 41.96
C ASN A 4 -89.40 -56.63 40.56
N ASP A 5 -88.93 -55.87 39.56
CA ASP A 5 -87.56 -55.32 39.54
C ASP A 5 -87.34 -54.15 38.57
N LYS A 6 -86.38 -53.28 38.93
CA LYS A 6 -85.78 -52.18 38.15
C LYS A 6 -84.60 -52.72 37.31
N SER A 7 -83.88 -51.80 36.65
CA SER A 7 -82.51 -51.96 36.11
C SER A 7 -82.47 -52.34 34.60
N THR A 8 -81.62 -51.82 33.71
CA THR A 8 -80.69 -50.67 33.64
C THR A 8 -80.37 -50.47 32.16
N MET A 9 -80.29 -49.21 31.67
CA MET A 9 -79.61 -48.94 30.39
C MET A 9 -78.10 -49.07 30.60
N THR A 10 -77.42 -49.94 29.83
CA THR A 10 -75.96 -50.10 29.93
C THR A 10 -75.24 -50.22 28.59
N ARG A 11 -74.31 -49.27 28.39
CA ARG A 11 -72.92 -49.38 27.89
C ARG A 11 -72.65 -50.18 26.61
N ALA A 12 -72.49 -49.47 25.48
CA ALA A 12 -71.32 -49.58 24.59
C ALA A 12 -71.39 -48.58 23.42
N GLU A 13 -71.51 -47.28 23.74
CA GLU A 13 -70.88 -46.24 22.93
C GLU A 13 -69.37 -46.37 23.16
N LEU A 14 -68.62 -47.13 22.35
CA LEU A 14 -67.15 -47.15 22.31
C LEU A 14 -66.68 -48.19 21.29
N HIS A 15 -66.24 -47.75 20.10
CA HIS A 15 -65.31 -48.36 19.12
C HIS A 15 -65.62 -47.71 17.76
N LYS A 16 -65.17 -46.48 17.50
CA LYS A 16 -63.81 -46.12 17.05
C LYS A 16 -63.38 -46.91 15.80
N ASN A 17 -63.56 -46.31 14.63
CA ASN A 17 -62.48 -46.25 13.67
C ASN A 17 -62.62 -44.98 12.82
N ASP A 18 -62.01 -43.93 13.36
CA ASP A 18 -61.59 -42.74 12.65
C ASP A 18 -60.79 -43.13 11.41
N ASN A 19 -61.45 -43.18 10.25
CA ASN A 19 -60.78 -42.90 8.98
C ASN A 19 -60.54 -41.38 8.91
N LEU A 20 -59.72 -40.86 9.81
CA LEU A 20 -59.03 -39.60 9.60
C LEU A 20 -58.02 -39.86 8.48
N ALA A 21 -58.46 -39.62 7.25
CA ALA A 21 -57.56 -39.29 6.17
C ALA A 21 -56.58 -38.25 6.74
N ARG A 22 -55.32 -38.65 6.91
CA ARG A 22 -54.25 -37.71 7.27
C ARG A 22 -54.21 -36.70 6.14
N GLU A 23 -54.79 -35.52 6.33
CA GLU A 23 -54.55 -34.42 5.40
C GLU A 23 -53.03 -34.24 5.27
N PRO A 24 -52.48 -34.16 4.05
CA PRO A 24 -51.06 -33.94 3.87
C PRO A 24 -50.70 -32.60 4.52
N LYS A 25 -49.90 -32.66 5.59
CA LYS A 25 -49.49 -31.48 6.36
C LYS A 25 -48.88 -30.45 5.40
N LYS A 26 -49.50 -29.27 5.36
CA LYS A 26 -49.26 -28.11 4.48
C LYS A 26 -47.79 -27.92 4.07
N HIS A 27 -47.48 -28.26 2.82
CA HIS A 27 -46.22 -27.95 2.13
C HIS A 27 -45.92 -26.44 1.99
N HIS A 28 -46.84 -25.56 2.39
CA HIS A 28 -46.68 -24.11 2.29
C HIS A 28 -45.64 -23.54 3.25
N PHE A 29 -45.36 -24.19 4.38
CA PHE A 29 -44.34 -23.71 5.34
C PHE A 29 -42.93 -23.79 4.75
N LEU A 30 -42.56 -24.95 4.19
CA LEU A 30 -41.28 -25.15 3.49
C LEU A 30 -41.16 -24.25 2.26
N ARG A 31 -42.25 -24.07 1.50
CA ARG A 31 -42.29 -23.14 0.36
C ARG A 31 -42.04 -21.69 0.79
N ASN A 32 -42.66 -21.24 1.88
CA ASN A 32 -42.51 -19.88 2.36
C ASN A 32 -41.09 -19.63 2.92
N ILE A 33 -40.51 -20.61 3.62
CA ILE A 33 -39.09 -20.56 4.04
C ILE A 33 -38.19 -20.46 2.81
N LEU A 34 -38.41 -21.28 1.78
CA LEU A 34 -37.62 -21.26 0.55
C LEU A 34 -37.72 -19.90 -0.17
N ILE A 35 -38.92 -19.30 -0.23
CA ILE A 35 -39.13 -17.97 -0.80
C ILE A 35 -38.35 -16.91 -0.01
N VAL A 36 -38.40 -16.93 1.32
CA VAL A 36 -37.63 -16.00 2.16
C VAL A 36 -36.13 -16.19 1.96
N LEU A 37 -35.64 -17.42 1.90
CA LEU A 37 -34.23 -17.71 1.62
C LEU A 37 -33.79 -17.22 0.23
N ILE A 38 -34.64 -17.39 -0.79
CA ILE A 38 -34.40 -16.88 -2.14
C ILE A 38 -34.40 -15.34 -2.14
N LEU A 39 -35.32 -14.69 -1.43
CA LEU A 39 -35.35 -13.22 -1.32
C LEU A 39 -34.13 -12.68 -0.56
N LEU A 40 -33.66 -13.37 0.47
CA LEU A 40 -32.42 -13.04 1.16
C LEU A 40 -31.19 -13.26 0.27
N LEU A 41 -31.15 -14.34 -0.51
CA LEU A 41 -30.10 -14.59 -1.51
C LEU A 41 -30.08 -13.56 -2.62
N ILE A 42 -31.26 -13.18 -3.15
CA ILE A 42 -31.40 -12.14 -4.16
C ILE A 42 -30.98 -10.80 -3.56
N GLY A 43 -31.51 -10.43 -2.39
CA GLY A 43 -31.16 -9.19 -1.69
C GLY A 43 -29.68 -9.10 -1.34
N PHE A 44 -29.09 -10.20 -0.90
CA PHE A 44 -27.64 -10.31 -0.69
C PHE A 44 -26.88 -10.18 -2.00
N GLY A 45 -27.33 -10.84 -3.07
CA GLY A 45 -26.73 -10.78 -4.40
C GLY A 45 -26.79 -9.38 -5.02
N THR A 46 -27.92 -8.67 -4.92
CA THR A 46 -28.06 -7.29 -5.38
C THR A 46 -27.23 -6.33 -4.53
N TYR A 47 -27.20 -6.48 -3.21
CA TYR A 47 -26.36 -5.67 -2.33
C TYR A 47 -24.86 -5.90 -2.64
N ALA A 48 -24.42 -7.16 -2.67
CA ALA A 48 -23.04 -7.52 -2.99
C ALA A 48 -22.64 -7.04 -4.40
N GLY A 49 -23.52 -7.20 -5.39
CA GLY A 49 -23.32 -6.69 -6.75
C GLY A 49 -23.20 -5.16 -6.78
N TYR A 50 -24.10 -4.44 -6.11
CA TYR A 50 -24.05 -2.98 -6.00
C TYR A 50 -22.74 -2.50 -5.36
N THR A 51 -22.34 -3.09 -4.23
CA THR A 51 -21.09 -2.75 -3.54
C THR A 51 -19.87 -3.03 -4.42
N TYR A 52 -19.88 -4.13 -5.16
CA TYR A 52 -18.80 -4.49 -6.09
C TYR A 52 -18.67 -3.48 -7.23
N PHE A 53 -19.78 -3.13 -7.90
CA PHE A 53 -19.75 -2.19 -9.01
C PHE A 53 -19.35 -0.78 -8.56
N ARG A 54 -19.79 -0.35 -7.38
CA ARG A 54 -19.38 0.95 -6.81
C ARG A 54 -17.89 0.98 -6.50
N ALA A 55 -17.39 -0.02 -5.78
CA ALA A 55 -15.98 -0.20 -5.47
C ALA A 55 -15.11 -0.23 -6.74
N LYS A 56 -15.56 -1.00 -7.75
CA LYS A 56 -14.89 -1.06 -9.05
C LYS A 56 -14.85 0.31 -9.73
N ASN A 57 -15.97 1.04 -9.76
CA ASN A 57 -16.02 2.37 -10.37
C ASN A 57 -15.09 3.37 -9.68
N ALA A 58 -15.01 3.36 -8.34
CA ALA A 58 -14.11 4.22 -7.59
C ALA A 58 -12.63 3.92 -7.92
N VAL A 59 -12.28 2.65 -8.00
CA VAL A 59 -10.92 2.21 -8.36
C VAL A 59 -10.59 2.46 -9.82
N ASP A 60 -11.52 2.24 -10.74
CA ASP A 60 -11.29 2.50 -12.16
C ASP A 60 -10.98 3.99 -12.40
N LYS A 61 -11.44 4.90 -11.53
CA LYS A 61 -11.04 6.31 -11.56
C LYS A 61 -9.60 6.54 -11.10
N THR A 62 -9.05 5.70 -10.23
CA THR A 62 -7.64 5.74 -9.80
C THR A 62 -6.68 5.15 -10.83
N TYR A 63 -7.20 4.33 -11.74
CA TYR A 63 -6.41 3.57 -12.68
C TYR A 63 -5.77 4.47 -13.74
N ASP A 64 -4.45 4.45 -13.79
CA ASP A 64 -3.66 5.12 -14.82
C ASP A 64 -3.54 4.24 -16.05
N SER A 65 -4.52 4.37 -16.94
CA SER A 65 -4.55 3.65 -18.21
C SER A 65 -3.41 4.02 -19.16
N LYS A 66 -2.75 5.17 -19.00
CA LYS A 66 -1.61 5.58 -19.84
C LYS A 66 -0.36 4.77 -19.51
N ASN A 67 -0.22 4.33 -18.26
CA ASN A 67 0.91 3.52 -17.79
C ASN A 67 0.49 2.08 -17.43
N ALA A 68 -0.57 1.60 -18.08
CA ALA A 68 -1.08 0.24 -17.94
C ALA A 68 0.03 -0.80 -18.18
N VAL A 69 0.07 -1.82 -17.32
CA VAL A 69 0.94 -2.98 -17.49
C VAL A 69 0.10 -4.14 -17.99
N ASN A 70 0.57 -4.83 -19.03
CA ASN A 70 -0.03 -6.10 -19.41
C ASN A 70 0.35 -7.15 -18.37
N VAL A 71 -0.65 -7.63 -17.63
CA VAL A 71 -0.48 -8.62 -16.57
C VAL A 71 -1.09 -9.92 -17.05
N ASP A 72 -0.26 -10.97 -17.10
CA ASP A 72 -0.75 -12.30 -17.44
C ASP A 72 -1.85 -12.75 -16.47
N PRO A 73 -2.93 -13.41 -16.97
CA PRO A 73 -3.95 -13.97 -16.10
C PRO A 73 -3.35 -14.87 -15.03
N GLY A 74 -3.67 -14.61 -13.76
CA GLY A 74 -3.15 -15.38 -12.64
C GLY A 74 -1.76 -14.96 -12.14
N PHE A 75 -1.13 -13.90 -12.67
CA PHE A 75 0.15 -13.40 -12.14
C PHE A 75 0.10 -13.12 -10.64
N PHE A 76 -1.01 -12.56 -10.15
CA PHE A 76 -1.24 -12.27 -8.74
C PHE A 76 -1.90 -13.44 -7.97
N ASP A 77 -1.57 -14.69 -8.28
CA ASP A 77 -2.08 -15.90 -7.60
C ASP A 77 -1.34 -16.25 -6.30
N GLY A 78 -0.34 -15.45 -5.90
CA GLY A 78 0.47 -15.68 -4.70
C GLY A 78 1.69 -16.57 -4.95
N LYS A 79 1.93 -17.03 -6.18
CA LYS A 79 3.11 -17.86 -6.50
C LYS A 79 4.35 -17.02 -6.81
N ASN A 80 4.20 -15.85 -7.40
CA ASN A 80 5.35 -15.02 -7.77
C ASN A 80 5.52 -13.88 -6.76
N PRO A 81 6.75 -13.50 -6.40
CA PRO A 81 6.99 -12.25 -5.68
C PRO A 81 6.53 -11.04 -6.50
N VAL A 82 6.10 -9.99 -5.80
CA VAL A 82 5.63 -8.73 -6.40
C VAL A 82 6.38 -7.56 -5.78
N SER A 83 6.84 -6.64 -6.62
CA SER A 83 7.35 -5.33 -6.21
C SER A 83 6.37 -4.22 -6.61
N ILE A 84 6.12 -3.29 -5.70
CA ILE A 84 5.26 -2.12 -5.90
C ILE A 84 5.99 -0.90 -5.37
N LEU A 85 6.13 0.15 -6.19
CA LEU A 85 6.63 1.44 -5.73
C LEU A 85 5.51 2.22 -5.05
N LEU A 86 5.67 2.53 -3.77
CA LEU A 86 4.76 3.40 -3.02
C LEU A 86 5.28 4.83 -3.07
N LEU A 87 4.43 5.74 -3.54
CA LEU A 87 4.72 7.16 -3.68
C LEU A 87 3.76 7.97 -2.80
N GLY A 88 4.30 8.87 -1.99
CA GLY A 88 3.52 9.84 -1.23
C GLY A 88 3.77 11.25 -1.74
N THR A 89 2.73 11.92 -2.24
CA THR A 89 2.82 13.30 -2.75
C THR A 89 2.40 14.31 -1.68
N ASP A 90 2.91 15.53 -1.78
CA ASP A 90 2.60 16.61 -0.85
C ASP A 90 1.37 17.46 -1.26
N THR A 91 0.45 16.87 -2.03
CA THR A 91 -0.77 17.50 -2.55
C THR A 91 -2.05 17.07 -1.83
N GLY A 92 -3.19 17.60 -2.27
CA GLY A 92 -4.51 17.30 -1.72
C GLY A 92 -4.80 18.00 -0.37
N LYS A 93 -3.82 18.73 0.19
CA LYS A 93 -3.95 19.58 1.38
C LYS A 93 -3.06 20.82 1.31
N PHE A 94 -3.34 21.80 2.18
CA PHE A 94 -2.54 23.02 2.37
C PHE A 94 -2.35 23.88 1.11
N GLY A 95 -3.31 23.84 0.17
CA GLY A 95 -3.30 24.69 -1.03
C GLY A 95 -2.30 24.30 -2.12
N ARG A 96 -1.75 23.08 -2.07
CA ARG A 96 -0.79 22.56 -3.06
C ARG A 96 -1.52 21.79 -4.17
N SER A 97 -1.23 22.14 -5.42
CA SER A 97 -1.80 21.49 -6.61
C SER A 97 -0.91 20.35 -7.13
N ASP A 98 -1.52 19.41 -7.85
CA ASP A 98 -0.84 18.26 -8.47
C ASP A 98 0.14 18.65 -9.60
N GLU A 99 0.10 19.90 -10.07
CA GLU A 99 0.93 20.39 -11.17
C GLU A 99 2.39 20.60 -10.76
N ILE A 100 2.65 21.01 -9.51
CA ILE A 100 3.99 21.32 -8.99
C ILE A 100 4.18 20.65 -7.62
N SER A 101 4.34 19.33 -7.62
CA SER A 101 4.49 18.55 -6.38
C SER A 101 5.60 17.53 -6.53
N ASN A 102 6.36 17.36 -5.44
CA ASN A 102 7.38 16.34 -5.31
C ASN A 102 6.85 15.16 -4.49
N THR A 103 7.46 13.99 -4.68
CA THR A 103 7.23 12.85 -3.79
C THR A 103 8.07 12.98 -2.51
N ASP A 104 7.38 13.12 -1.38
CA ASP A 104 8.01 13.19 -0.05
C ASP A 104 8.21 11.80 0.58
N THR A 105 7.57 10.78 -0.01
CA THR A 105 7.70 9.37 0.38
C THR A 105 7.95 8.53 -0.87
N ILE A 106 9.03 7.76 -0.87
CA ILE A 106 9.39 6.82 -1.95
C ILE A 106 9.80 5.51 -1.28
N ILE A 107 9.01 4.45 -1.47
CA ILE A 107 9.25 3.16 -0.82
C ILE A 107 9.06 2.03 -1.82
N VAL A 108 10.07 1.19 -2.01
CA VAL A 108 9.91 -0.08 -2.73
C VAL A 108 9.33 -1.10 -1.75
N ALA A 109 8.11 -1.56 -2.01
CA ALA A 109 7.48 -2.64 -1.27
C ALA A 109 7.64 -3.96 -2.04
N THR A 110 8.18 -4.98 -1.38
CA THR A 110 8.28 -6.35 -1.94
C THR A 110 7.38 -7.29 -1.14
N ILE A 111 6.71 -8.21 -1.84
CA ILE A 111 5.74 -9.13 -1.25
C ILE A 111 5.95 -10.52 -1.83
N ASP A 112 6.32 -11.48 -0.99
CA ASP A 112 6.57 -12.87 -1.35
C ASP A 112 5.68 -13.77 -0.48
N ALA A 113 4.52 -14.14 -1.06
CA ALA A 113 3.50 -14.92 -0.37
C ALA A 113 3.91 -16.39 -0.18
N GLN A 114 4.74 -16.95 -1.07
CA GLN A 114 5.25 -18.32 -0.94
C GLN A 114 6.13 -18.45 0.30
N ASN A 115 7.07 -17.51 0.48
CA ASN A 115 7.99 -17.52 1.62
C ASN A 115 7.46 -16.71 2.83
N LYS A 116 6.21 -16.23 2.76
CA LYS A 116 5.52 -15.48 3.82
C LYS A 116 6.36 -14.31 4.36
N ARG A 117 6.97 -13.55 3.45
CA ARG A 117 7.83 -12.42 3.78
C ARG A 117 7.51 -11.20 2.92
N SER A 118 7.64 -10.03 3.52
CA SER A 118 7.53 -8.75 2.81
C SER A 118 8.56 -7.78 3.36
N ALA A 119 8.91 -6.77 2.57
CA ALA A 119 9.83 -5.73 2.99
C ALA A 119 9.47 -4.36 2.42
N LEU A 120 9.78 -3.31 3.18
CA LEU A 120 9.66 -1.91 2.79
C LEU A 120 11.05 -1.26 2.76
N PHE A 121 11.50 -0.83 1.59
CA PHE A 121 12.79 -0.17 1.39
C PHE A 121 12.56 1.30 1.05
N SER A 122 12.82 2.21 2.00
CA SER A 122 12.69 3.64 1.71
C SER A 122 13.87 4.17 0.91
N VAL A 123 13.57 5.03 -0.05
CA VAL A 123 14.53 5.82 -0.78
C VAL A 123 14.42 7.27 -0.31
N PRO A 124 15.47 7.86 0.30
CA PRO A 124 15.44 9.24 0.74
C PRO A 124 15.10 10.19 -0.41
N ARG A 125 14.20 11.14 -0.18
CA ARG A 125 13.73 12.08 -1.22
C ARG A 125 14.85 12.93 -1.85
N ASP A 126 15.91 13.18 -1.07
CA ASP A 126 17.06 14.00 -1.44
C ASP A 126 18.19 13.17 -2.12
N THR A 127 17.95 11.89 -2.43
CA THR A 127 18.91 11.01 -3.13
C THR A 127 19.29 11.58 -4.50
N MET A 128 20.57 11.66 -4.83
CA MET A 128 21.03 12.00 -6.18
C MET A 128 20.70 10.85 -7.14
N ALA A 129 20.01 11.14 -8.25
CA ALA A 129 19.62 10.15 -9.23
C ALA A 129 19.53 10.74 -10.66
N GLU A 130 19.79 9.91 -11.67
CA GLU A 130 19.46 10.18 -13.07
C GLU A 130 17.94 10.19 -13.28
N MET A 131 17.39 11.24 -13.90
CA MET A 131 15.97 11.36 -14.21
C MET A 131 15.62 10.54 -15.45
N ILE A 132 15.18 9.30 -15.25
CA ILE A 132 14.95 8.35 -16.36
C ILE A 132 13.69 8.71 -17.14
N GLY A 133 13.87 9.04 -18.42
CA GLY A 133 12.80 9.39 -19.36
C GLY A 133 12.82 10.85 -19.82
N THR A 134 13.83 11.63 -19.42
CA THR A 134 14.11 12.93 -20.02
C THR A 134 14.77 12.78 -21.39
N SER A 135 14.67 13.81 -22.24
CA SER A 135 15.27 13.80 -23.59
C SER A 135 16.79 13.94 -23.59
N SER A 136 17.36 14.45 -22.49
CA SER A 136 18.79 14.64 -22.28
C SER A 136 19.18 14.11 -20.91
N PHE A 137 20.48 13.86 -20.73
CA PHE A 137 21.05 13.50 -19.44
C PHE A 137 20.69 14.55 -18.39
N ASN A 138 20.15 14.10 -17.26
CA ASN A 138 19.60 14.98 -16.24
C ASN A 138 19.72 14.31 -14.88
N VAL A 139 20.49 14.92 -13.97
CA VAL A 139 20.68 14.42 -12.61
C VAL A 139 20.05 15.40 -11.62
N GLN A 140 19.14 14.91 -10.80
CA GLN A 140 18.45 15.70 -9.79
C GLN A 140 18.24 14.89 -8.51
N LYS A 141 17.61 15.52 -7.53
CA LYS A 141 17.07 14.78 -6.39
C LYS A 141 15.98 13.85 -6.89
N ILE A 142 15.94 12.64 -6.37
CA ILE A 142 15.01 11.61 -6.85
C ILE A 142 13.53 12.03 -6.73
N ASN A 143 13.18 12.88 -5.79
CA ASN A 143 11.81 13.40 -5.66
C ASN A 143 11.36 14.27 -6.84
N ALA A 144 12.29 14.87 -7.59
CA ALA A 144 12.00 15.66 -8.78
C ALA A 144 11.49 14.80 -9.94
N ALA A 145 11.80 13.50 -9.95
CA ALA A 145 11.32 12.56 -10.98
C ALA A 145 9.79 12.58 -11.10
N TYR A 146 9.09 12.73 -9.96
CA TYR A 146 7.64 12.87 -9.96
C TYR A 146 7.18 14.25 -10.49
N SER A 147 7.84 15.34 -10.10
CA SER A 147 7.52 16.67 -10.65
C SER A 147 7.63 16.71 -12.18
N ILE A 148 8.65 16.06 -12.73
CA ILE A 148 8.98 16.09 -14.16
C ILE A 148 8.11 15.13 -14.97
N GLY A 149 8.01 13.86 -14.55
CA GLY A 149 7.36 12.81 -15.33
C GLY A 149 6.37 11.96 -14.54
N LYS A 150 5.88 12.49 -13.41
CA LYS A 150 4.89 11.86 -12.53
C LYS A 150 5.33 10.47 -12.06
N ALA A 151 4.37 9.64 -11.64
CA ALA A 151 4.65 8.32 -11.08
C ALA A 151 5.47 7.42 -12.02
N LYS A 152 5.31 7.55 -13.35
CA LYS A 152 6.05 6.74 -14.33
C LYS A 152 7.55 7.03 -14.31
N MET A 153 7.94 8.30 -14.36
CA MET A 153 9.36 8.68 -14.29
C MET A 153 9.96 8.38 -12.92
N ALA A 154 9.22 8.61 -11.83
CA ALA A 154 9.64 8.21 -10.50
C ALA A 154 9.91 6.70 -10.40
N MET A 155 9.01 5.88 -10.95
CA MET A 155 9.18 4.42 -11.00
C MET A 155 10.39 3.99 -11.82
N ASN A 156 10.56 4.53 -13.02
CA ASN A 156 11.70 4.20 -13.86
C ASN A 156 13.03 4.64 -13.22
N THR A 157 13.05 5.82 -12.58
CA THR A 157 14.22 6.37 -11.90
C THR A 157 14.63 5.51 -10.71
N VAL A 158 13.67 5.14 -9.85
CA VAL A 158 13.95 4.23 -8.72
C VAL A 158 14.39 2.86 -9.24
N SER A 159 13.73 2.34 -10.28
CA SER A 159 14.06 1.04 -10.89
C SER A 159 15.51 1.00 -11.39
N ALA A 160 15.98 2.08 -12.03
CA ALA A 160 17.36 2.23 -12.47
C ALA A 160 18.35 2.41 -11.31
N LEU A 161 17.99 3.23 -10.30
CA LEU A 161 18.81 3.49 -9.12
C LEU A 161 19.15 2.20 -8.36
N VAL A 162 18.17 1.32 -8.15
CA VAL A 162 18.37 0.06 -7.41
C VAL A 162 18.62 -1.14 -8.33
N ASN A 163 18.70 -0.94 -9.64
CA ASN A 163 18.81 -2.00 -10.66
C ASN A 163 17.84 -3.18 -10.43
N VAL A 164 16.55 -2.90 -10.23
CA VAL A 164 15.49 -3.91 -10.11
C VAL A 164 14.29 -3.50 -10.96
N PRO A 165 13.68 -4.42 -11.74
CA PRO A 165 12.50 -4.09 -12.53
C PRO A 165 11.30 -3.74 -11.63
N LEU A 166 10.90 -2.47 -11.65
CA LEU A 166 9.66 -2.01 -11.01
C LEU A 166 8.60 -1.76 -12.08
N LYS A 167 7.48 -2.49 -11.98
CA LYS A 167 6.38 -2.42 -12.95
C LYS A 167 5.13 -1.74 -12.40
N TYR A 168 4.91 -1.84 -11.10
CA TYR A 168 3.69 -1.37 -10.45
C TYR A 168 3.98 -0.24 -9.49
N TYR A 169 3.07 0.71 -9.40
CA TYR A 169 3.14 1.78 -8.42
C TYR A 169 1.78 2.06 -7.78
N VAL A 170 1.81 2.58 -6.56
CA VAL A 170 0.66 3.17 -5.86
C VAL A 170 1.09 4.54 -5.37
N GLU A 171 0.44 5.56 -5.87
CA GLU A 171 0.62 6.95 -5.48
C GLU A 171 -0.54 7.38 -4.57
N VAL A 172 -0.22 8.02 -3.45
CA VAL A 172 -1.17 8.48 -2.46
C VAL A 172 -0.86 9.92 -2.09
N ASN A 173 -1.85 10.81 -2.17
CA ASN A 173 -1.70 12.18 -1.67
C ASN A 173 -2.03 12.27 -0.17
N MET A 174 -1.85 13.45 0.43
CA MET A 174 -2.02 13.63 1.87
C MET A 174 -3.45 13.37 2.35
N ALA A 175 -4.45 13.77 1.56
CA ALA A 175 -5.85 13.51 1.88
C ALA A 175 -6.19 12.02 1.76
N GLY A 176 -5.58 11.34 0.79
CA GLY A 176 -5.67 9.89 0.61
C GLY A 176 -5.17 9.15 1.84
N LEU A 177 -3.97 9.49 2.34
CA LEU A 177 -3.42 8.85 3.53
C LEU A 177 -4.37 8.95 4.73
N GLU A 178 -4.95 10.13 5.00
CA GLU A 178 -5.89 10.28 6.12
C GLU A 178 -7.14 9.42 5.96
N LYS A 179 -7.73 9.41 4.77
CA LYS A 179 -8.93 8.62 4.51
C LYS A 179 -8.64 7.13 4.58
N ILE A 180 -7.50 6.68 4.06
CA ILE A 180 -7.06 5.27 4.15
C ILE A 180 -6.92 4.86 5.61
N VAL A 181 -6.23 5.65 6.43
CA VAL A 181 -6.06 5.39 7.86
C VAL A 181 -7.40 5.34 8.57
N ASN A 182 -8.30 6.29 8.33
CA ASN A 182 -9.64 6.26 8.93
C ASN A 182 -10.46 5.05 8.48
N ALA A 183 -10.33 4.64 7.22
CA ALA A 183 -11.06 3.49 6.66
C ALA A 183 -10.59 2.15 7.24
N VAL A 184 -9.37 2.09 7.77
CA VAL A 184 -8.84 0.93 8.52
C VAL A 184 -8.95 1.10 10.04
N ASP A 185 -9.84 1.99 10.49
CA ASP A 185 -10.10 2.28 11.91
C ASP A 185 -8.86 2.78 12.67
N GLY A 186 -8.06 3.63 12.01
CA GLY A 186 -6.84 4.19 12.58
C GLY A 186 -5.61 3.28 12.45
N VAL A 187 -4.50 3.71 13.05
CA VAL A 187 -3.24 2.97 13.07
C VAL A 187 -2.61 2.95 14.45
N ASP A 188 -2.03 1.81 14.82
CA ASP A 188 -1.27 1.66 16.05
C ASP A 188 0.22 1.87 15.77
N VAL A 189 0.81 2.82 16.48
CA VAL A 189 2.23 3.15 16.36
C VAL A 189 2.92 3.07 17.71
N GLN A 190 4.22 2.83 17.67
CA GLN A 190 5.13 2.97 18.79
C GLN A 190 5.90 4.28 18.60
N VAL A 191 5.50 5.31 19.34
CA VAL A 191 6.12 6.64 19.29
C VAL A 191 7.50 6.58 19.99
N PRO A 192 8.59 6.99 19.31
CA PRO A 192 9.95 6.82 19.83
C PRO A 192 10.29 7.80 20.98
N PHE A 193 9.78 9.02 20.92
CA PHE A 193 9.99 10.09 21.90
C PHE A 193 8.79 11.05 21.88
N THR A 194 8.61 11.84 22.94
CA THR A 194 7.48 12.78 23.00
C THR A 194 7.76 14.03 22.16
N PHE A 195 6.82 14.42 21.30
CA PHE A 195 6.91 15.63 20.47
C PHE A 195 5.52 16.18 20.12
N SER A 196 5.46 17.43 19.65
CA SER A 196 4.23 18.05 19.16
C SER A 196 4.41 18.51 17.73
N TYR A 197 3.49 18.16 16.85
CA TYR A 197 3.54 18.55 15.44
C TYR A 197 2.13 18.64 14.85
N GLY A 198 1.89 19.66 14.01
CA GLY A 198 0.60 19.81 13.31
C GLY A 198 -0.62 19.96 14.22
N GLY A 199 -0.45 20.50 15.44
CA GLY A 199 -1.53 20.67 16.42
C GLY A 199 -1.81 19.43 17.29
N TYR A 200 -1.02 18.37 17.15
CA TYR A 200 -1.13 17.14 17.95
C TYR A 200 0.10 16.94 18.83
N THR A 201 -0.08 16.26 19.96
CA THR A 201 1.00 15.81 20.83
C THR A 201 1.09 14.29 20.78
N PHE A 202 2.27 13.78 20.45
CA PHE A 202 2.59 12.37 20.41
C PHE A 202 3.42 12.05 21.64
N THR A 203 2.91 11.20 22.52
CA THR A 203 3.58 10.79 23.75
C THR A 203 4.40 9.53 23.49
N LYS A 204 5.64 9.48 23.98
CA LYS A 204 6.48 8.27 23.89
C LYS A 204 5.71 7.05 24.40
N GLY A 205 5.65 5.99 23.60
CA GLY A 205 4.85 4.81 23.92
C GLY A 205 3.95 4.36 22.78
N PRO A 206 3.15 3.31 23.00
CA PRO A 206 2.11 2.91 22.07
C PRO A 206 1.04 4.01 21.99
N MET A 207 0.60 4.34 20.77
CA MET A 207 -0.50 5.25 20.53
C MET A 207 -1.35 4.76 19.36
N HIS A 208 -2.66 4.94 19.48
CA HIS A 208 -3.60 4.76 18.39
C HIS A 208 -3.87 6.13 17.73
N LEU A 209 -3.68 6.22 16.42
CA LEU A 209 -3.78 7.47 15.64
C LEU A 209 -4.88 7.37 14.60
N ASN A 210 -5.75 8.38 14.55
CA ASN A 210 -6.64 8.58 13.41
C ASN A 210 -5.88 9.14 12.19
N GLY A 211 -6.57 9.35 11.07
CA GLY A 211 -5.96 9.81 9.82
C GLY A 211 -5.17 11.10 9.95
N ALA A 212 -5.75 12.15 10.55
CA ALA A 212 -5.09 13.44 10.69
C ALA A 212 -3.86 13.36 11.61
N GLN A 213 -3.96 12.59 12.71
CA GLN A 213 -2.83 12.33 13.60
C GLN A 213 -1.74 11.51 12.90
N ALA A 214 -2.10 10.50 12.12
CA ALA A 214 -1.15 9.66 11.38
C ALA A 214 -0.42 10.46 10.29
N LEU A 215 -1.11 11.36 9.58
CA LEU A 215 -0.48 12.27 8.62
C LEU A 215 0.51 13.22 9.33
N ALA A 216 0.11 13.83 10.45
CA ALA A 216 1.01 14.69 11.23
C ALA A 216 2.23 13.90 11.75
N TYR A 217 1.99 12.69 12.28
CA TYR A 217 3.02 11.77 12.75
C TYR A 217 4.02 11.40 11.65
N ALA A 218 3.56 11.10 10.43
CA ALA A 218 4.40 10.71 9.31
C ALA A 218 5.16 11.88 8.66
N ARG A 219 4.81 13.14 8.98
CA ARG A 219 5.42 14.35 8.39
C ARG A 219 6.47 15.02 9.26
N MET A 220 6.39 14.87 10.58
CA MET A 220 7.36 15.48 11.50
C MET A 220 8.80 15.10 11.07
N ARG A 221 9.74 16.05 11.09
CA ARG A 221 11.13 15.82 10.66
C ARG A 221 12.12 16.50 11.58
N TYR A 222 11.95 17.79 11.80
CA TYR A 222 12.97 18.64 12.43
C TYR A 222 13.13 18.42 13.94
N ASP A 223 12.10 17.92 14.61
CA ASP A 223 12.18 17.56 16.04
C ASP A 223 12.73 16.14 16.25
N ASP A 224 13.00 15.40 15.17
CA ASP A 224 13.52 14.03 15.22
C ASP A 224 15.05 14.03 15.30
N PRO A 225 15.66 13.36 16.29
CA PRO A 225 17.11 13.18 16.35
C PRO A 225 17.69 12.51 15.10
N GLU A 226 16.91 11.69 14.41
CA GLU A 226 17.27 11.01 13.16
C GLU A 226 16.77 11.77 11.92
N ASN A 227 16.21 12.97 12.10
CA ASN A 227 15.76 13.88 11.05
C ASN A 227 14.87 13.17 10.00
N ASP A 228 15.28 13.18 8.72
CA ASP A 228 14.54 12.55 7.62
C ASP A 228 14.45 11.02 7.77
N TYR A 229 15.47 10.36 8.30
CA TYR A 229 15.45 8.92 8.52
C TYR A 229 14.44 8.51 9.60
N GLY A 230 14.32 9.32 10.67
CA GLY A 230 13.27 9.16 11.67
C GLY A 230 11.87 9.34 11.08
N ARG A 231 11.69 10.32 10.17
CA ARG A 231 10.45 10.48 9.40
C ARG A 231 10.13 9.25 8.56
N GLN A 232 11.10 8.72 7.83
CA GLN A 232 10.91 7.52 7.01
C GLN A 232 10.56 6.29 7.86
N LYS A 233 11.16 6.13 9.05
CA LYS A 233 10.79 5.07 10.00
C LYS A 233 9.31 5.17 10.41
N ARG A 234 8.84 6.38 10.72
CA ARG A 234 7.42 6.63 11.05
C ARG A 234 6.49 6.35 9.87
N GLN A 235 6.87 6.73 8.65
CA GLN A 235 6.11 6.41 7.43
C GLN A 235 5.95 4.89 7.25
N ARG A 236 7.04 4.12 7.37
CA ARG A 236 7.00 2.64 7.28
C ARG A 236 6.17 2.01 8.41
N GLN A 237 6.21 2.57 9.62
CA GLN A 237 5.38 2.14 10.74
C GLN A 237 3.89 2.34 10.47
N VAL A 238 3.50 3.49 9.92
CA VAL A 238 2.12 3.78 9.51
C VAL A 238 1.67 2.79 8.43
N ILE A 239 2.48 2.57 7.38
CA ILE A 239 2.15 1.61 6.31
C ILE A 239 1.96 0.20 6.87
N LYS A 240 2.88 -0.26 7.73
CA LYS A 240 2.79 -1.59 8.36
C LYS A 240 1.50 -1.73 9.18
N SER A 241 1.12 -0.69 9.93
CA SER A 241 -0.14 -0.70 10.68
C SER A 241 -1.37 -0.66 9.77
N ILE A 242 -1.36 0.09 8.67
CA ILE A 242 -2.46 0.11 7.69
C ILE A 242 -2.67 -1.30 7.14
N VAL A 243 -1.61 -1.98 6.71
CA VAL A 243 -1.70 -3.34 6.16
C VAL A 243 -2.23 -4.32 7.22
N LYS A 244 -1.71 -4.26 8.44
CA LYS A 244 -2.16 -5.12 9.54
C LYS A 244 -3.65 -4.92 9.84
N ASN A 245 -4.09 -3.67 9.93
CA ASN A 245 -5.47 -3.33 10.26
C ASN A 245 -6.40 -3.75 9.10
N ALA A 246 -6.01 -3.46 7.85
CA ALA A 246 -6.75 -3.90 6.66
C ALA A 246 -6.96 -5.42 6.60
N ILE A 247 -5.98 -6.23 7.03
CA ILE A 247 -6.09 -7.70 7.06
C ILE A 247 -6.96 -8.17 8.23
N SER A 248 -6.84 -7.53 9.40
CA SER A 248 -7.61 -7.90 10.60
C SER A 248 -9.11 -7.55 10.50
N LEU A 249 -9.43 -6.52 9.70
CA LEU A 249 -10.80 -6.11 9.42
C LEU A 249 -11.41 -7.14 8.47
N ASN A 250 -11.99 -8.16 9.07
CA ASN A 250 -12.57 -9.35 8.44
C ASN A 250 -13.83 -9.05 7.60
N THR A 251 -13.96 -7.86 6.99
CA THR A 251 -15.26 -7.31 6.58
C THR A 251 -15.23 -6.62 5.21
N VAL A 252 -15.98 -7.23 4.27
CA VAL A 252 -16.37 -6.67 2.96
C VAL A 252 -16.96 -5.24 3.08
N LYS A 253 -17.56 -4.91 4.23
CA LYS A 253 -18.16 -3.60 4.52
C LYS A 253 -17.14 -2.45 4.54
N ASN A 254 -15.92 -2.69 5.02
CA ASN A 254 -14.89 -1.66 5.05
C ASN A 254 -14.11 -1.59 3.74
N LEU A 255 -14.16 -2.63 2.92
CA LEU A 255 -13.59 -2.60 1.57
C LEU A 255 -14.27 -1.51 0.72
N GLU A 256 -15.59 -1.33 0.83
CA GLU A 256 -16.28 -0.21 0.17
C GLU A 256 -15.76 1.14 0.65
N THR A 257 -15.61 1.35 1.96
CA THR A 257 -15.10 2.61 2.53
C THR A 257 -13.62 2.86 2.18
N ILE A 258 -12.80 1.82 2.19
CA ILE A 258 -11.39 1.88 1.78
C ILE A 258 -11.32 2.25 0.30
N LEU A 259 -12.11 1.62 -0.56
CA LEU A 259 -12.05 1.88 -2.00
C LEU A 259 -12.70 3.22 -2.39
N ASP A 260 -13.75 3.65 -1.69
CA ASP A 260 -14.29 5.01 -1.80
C ASP A 260 -13.24 6.07 -1.41
N SER A 261 -12.32 5.74 -0.49
CA SER A 261 -11.23 6.66 -0.13
C SER A 261 -10.21 6.85 -1.24
N PHE A 262 -10.13 5.92 -2.18
CA PHE A 262 -9.09 5.89 -3.22
C PHE A 262 -9.38 6.84 -4.38
N GLU A 263 -10.65 7.15 -4.67
CA GLU A 263 -11.12 7.83 -5.89
C GLU A 263 -10.23 8.99 -6.40
N ASP A 264 -10.22 10.14 -5.72
CA ASP A 264 -9.44 11.31 -6.16
C ASP A 264 -8.03 11.39 -5.54
N ASN A 265 -7.67 10.46 -4.66
CA ASN A 265 -6.51 10.61 -3.77
C ASN A 265 -5.46 9.53 -3.94
N VAL A 266 -5.75 8.53 -4.78
CA VAL A 266 -4.87 7.44 -5.13
C VAL A 266 -4.75 7.36 -6.64
N ARG A 267 -3.54 7.14 -7.14
CA ARG A 267 -3.27 6.81 -8.54
C ARG A 267 -2.45 5.52 -8.61
N THR A 268 -2.81 4.61 -9.50
CA THR A 268 -2.09 3.33 -9.64
C THR A 268 -2.26 2.76 -11.04
N ASN A 269 -1.26 2.01 -11.50
CA ASN A 269 -1.37 1.20 -12.72
C ASN A 269 -1.79 -0.26 -12.43
N LEU A 270 -2.24 -0.56 -11.21
CA LEU A 270 -2.89 -1.83 -10.86
C LEU A 270 -4.39 -1.74 -11.13
N THR A 271 -4.94 -2.73 -11.84
CA THR A 271 -6.39 -2.80 -12.01
C THR A 271 -7.06 -3.19 -10.70
N PHE A 272 -8.37 -2.92 -10.59
CA PHE A 272 -9.18 -3.39 -9.47
C PHE A 272 -9.00 -4.89 -9.19
N ASN A 273 -9.03 -5.71 -10.25
CA ASN A 273 -8.87 -7.15 -10.11
C ASN A 273 -7.47 -7.52 -9.59
N ASN A 274 -6.42 -6.80 -10.01
CA ASN A 274 -5.07 -7.03 -9.47
C ASN A 274 -5.03 -6.76 -7.96
N MET A 275 -5.60 -5.65 -7.51
CA MET A 275 -5.63 -5.31 -6.08
C MET A 275 -6.43 -6.31 -5.25
N ILE A 276 -7.57 -6.78 -5.75
CA ILE A 276 -8.35 -7.83 -5.09
C ILE A 276 -7.56 -9.14 -5.03
N SER A 277 -6.86 -9.53 -6.10
CA SER A 277 -5.99 -10.71 -6.10
C SER A 277 -4.83 -10.58 -5.10
N ILE A 278 -4.18 -9.41 -5.04
CA ILE A 278 -3.11 -9.15 -4.06
C ILE A 278 -3.67 -9.28 -2.63
N MET A 279 -4.77 -8.59 -2.33
CA MET A 279 -5.43 -8.62 -1.03
C MET A 279 -5.90 -10.01 -0.61
N ARG A 280 -6.20 -10.92 -1.54
CA ARG A 280 -6.62 -12.29 -1.20
C ARG A 280 -5.46 -13.26 -1.07
N ASN A 281 -4.45 -13.14 -1.94
CA ASN A 281 -3.44 -14.17 -2.12
C ASN A 281 -2.11 -13.86 -1.41
N TYR A 282 -1.90 -12.62 -0.96
CA TYR A 282 -0.61 -12.18 -0.41
C TYR A 282 -0.66 -11.77 1.07
N THR A 283 -1.80 -11.92 1.76
CA THR A 283 -1.96 -11.52 3.17
C THR A 283 -1.01 -12.27 4.10
N SER A 284 -0.65 -13.51 3.78
CA SER A 284 0.33 -14.31 4.52
C SER A 284 1.72 -13.67 4.62
N ALA A 285 2.07 -12.79 3.67
CA ALA A 285 3.35 -12.10 3.67
C ALA A 285 3.41 -10.89 4.63
N ALA A 286 2.25 -10.40 5.09
CA ALA A 286 2.16 -9.21 5.94
C ALA A 286 2.67 -9.45 7.38
N ASP A 287 2.58 -10.68 7.88
CA ASP A 287 2.97 -11.03 9.24
C ASP A 287 4.47 -10.78 9.49
N ASN A 288 5.31 -11.04 8.48
CA ASN A 288 6.76 -10.90 8.54
C ASN A 288 7.27 -9.72 7.70
N MET A 289 6.64 -8.56 7.84
CA MET A 289 7.07 -7.34 7.15
C MET A 289 8.31 -6.72 7.80
N LYS A 290 9.43 -6.77 7.08
CA LYS A 290 10.68 -6.08 7.41
C LYS A 290 10.71 -4.68 6.82
N SER A 291 11.65 -3.86 7.28
CA SER A 291 11.86 -2.52 6.75
C SER A 291 13.33 -2.14 6.77
N ASP A 292 13.77 -1.45 5.72
CA ASP A 292 15.13 -0.93 5.57
C ASP A 292 15.08 0.39 4.76
N TYR A 293 16.22 1.03 4.53
CA TYR A 293 16.35 2.23 3.71
C TYR A 293 17.75 2.39 3.14
N LEU A 294 17.84 3.20 2.10
CA LEU A 294 19.11 3.66 1.55
C LEU A 294 19.77 4.69 2.48
N HIS A 295 21.04 4.44 2.82
CA HIS A 295 21.85 5.33 3.65
C HIS A 295 22.76 6.21 2.78
N GLY A 296 22.48 7.52 2.80
CA GLY A 296 23.25 8.50 2.04
C GLY A 296 24.28 9.25 2.88
N THR A 297 25.33 9.69 2.20
CA THR A 297 26.26 10.69 2.71
C THR A 297 25.81 12.08 2.23
N PRO A 298 25.72 13.09 3.11
CA PRO A 298 25.34 14.43 2.69
C PRO A 298 26.42 15.08 1.82
N ALA A 299 25.99 15.77 0.77
CA ALA A 299 26.88 16.51 -0.13
C ALA A 299 26.18 17.74 -0.73
N PHE A 300 26.96 18.66 -1.31
CA PHE A 300 26.45 19.74 -2.13
C PHE A 300 26.80 19.52 -3.60
N ILE A 301 25.81 19.61 -4.46
CA ILE A 301 25.98 19.68 -5.91
C ILE A 301 25.53 21.09 -6.31
N GLY A 302 26.50 21.94 -6.68
CA GLY A 302 26.26 23.38 -6.73
C GLY A 302 25.77 23.90 -5.37
N ASP A 303 24.66 24.63 -5.37
CA ASP A 303 24.08 25.23 -4.15
C ASP A 303 23.03 24.34 -3.46
N ALA A 304 22.76 23.15 -4.00
CA ALA A 304 21.73 22.26 -3.49
C ALA A 304 22.34 21.09 -2.68
N SER A 305 21.71 20.77 -1.55
CA SER A 305 22.12 19.66 -0.68
C SER A 305 21.49 18.34 -1.11
N TYR A 306 22.28 17.27 -1.20
CA TYR A 306 21.88 15.94 -1.65
C TYR A 306 22.22 14.88 -0.60
N GLN A 307 21.69 13.68 -0.83
CA GLN A 307 22.17 12.44 -0.24
C GLN A 307 22.81 11.60 -1.36
N ILE A 308 24.11 11.33 -1.25
CA ILE A 308 24.85 10.50 -2.20
C ILE A 308 24.92 9.08 -1.65
N MET A 309 24.45 8.10 -2.42
CA MET A 309 24.49 6.69 -2.03
C MET A 309 25.82 6.09 -2.46
N ALA A 310 26.56 5.51 -1.52
CA ALA A 310 27.76 4.76 -1.85
C ALA A 310 27.40 3.57 -2.74
N THR A 311 28.29 3.20 -3.67
CA THR A 311 28.09 2.04 -4.57
C THR A 311 27.80 0.75 -3.78
N THR A 312 28.47 0.56 -2.65
CA THR A 312 28.25 -0.58 -1.75
C THR A 312 26.85 -0.60 -1.13
N GLU A 313 26.29 0.57 -0.83
CA GLU A 313 24.94 0.71 -0.27
C GLU A 313 23.86 0.51 -1.34
N LEU A 314 24.07 1.03 -2.55
CA LEU A 314 23.22 0.75 -3.70
C LEU A 314 23.19 -0.75 -4.01
N GLN A 315 24.36 -1.40 -4.05
CA GLN A 315 24.46 -2.84 -4.25
C GLN A 315 23.73 -3.61 -3.14
N ARG A 316 23.93 -3.24 -1.87
CA ARG A 316 23.26 -3.90 -0.73
C ARG A 316 21.74 -3.87 -0.86
N ILE A 317 21.16 -2.72 -1.19
CA ILE A 317 19.71 -2.58 -1.37
C ILE A 317 19.22 -3.32 -2.62
N SER A 318 19.96 -3.26 -3.73
CA SER A 318 19.67 -4.06 -4.93
C SER A 318 19.59 -5.56 -4.60
N ASP A 319 20.61 -6.09 -3.92
CA ASP A 319 20.69 -7.50 -3.53
C ASP A 319 19.53 -7.90 -2.61
N LEU A 320 19.22 -7.07 -1.60
CA LEU A 320 18.09 -7.32 -0.71
C LEU A 320 16.75 -7.35 -1.45
N ILE A 321 16.52 -6.43 -2.38
CA ILE A 321 15.29 -6.40 -3.18
C ILE A 321 15.26 -7.60 -4.13
N ARG A 322 16.36 -7.94 -4.80
CA ARG A 322 16.47 -9.11 -5.69
C ARG A 322 16.22 -10.40 -4.95
N GLU A 323 16.76 -10.56 -3.75
CA GLU A 323 16.51 -11.71 -2.89
C GLU A 323 15.02 -11.84 -2.54
N GLN A 324 14.36 -10.74 -2.18
CA GLN A 324 12.91 -10.73 -1.92
C GLN A 324 12.11 -11.09 -3.18
N MET A 325 12.59 -10.70 -4.35
CA MET A 325 11.93 -10.91 -5.63
C MET A 325 12.28 -12.25 -6.30
N GLY A 326 13.18 -13.05 -5.70
CA GLY A 326 13.67 -14.29 -6.29
C GLY A 326 14.46 -14.09 -7.59
N LEU A 327 15.08 -12.92 -7.75
CA LEU A 327 15.91 -12.57 -8.91
C LEU A 327 17.37 -12.96 -8.66
N GLU A 328 18.11 -13.23 -9.74
CA GLU A 328 19.56 -13.41 -9.66
C GLU A 328 20.24 -12.13 -9.20
N THR A 329 21.34 -12.26 -8.46
CA THR A 329 22.19 -11.13 -8.07
C THR A 329 22.90 -10.58 -9.31
N GLU A 330 22.98 -9.26 -9.41
CA GLU A 330 23.68 -8.57 -10.50
C GLU A 330 24.56 -7.47 -9.91
N THR A 331 25.76 -7.31 -10.47
CA THR A 331 26.60 -6.14 -10.17
C THR A 331 25.90 -4.89 -10.68
N LEU A 332 25.69 -3.94 -9.78
CA LEU A 332 25.01 -2.69 -10.10
C LEU A 332 25.95 -1.79 -10.92
N ASP A 333 25.50 -1.45 -12.13
CA ASP A 333 26.18 -0.57 -13.08
C ASP A 333 25.15 0.45 -13.60
N ASN A 334 25.16 1.64 -13.00
CA ASN A 334 24.25 2.72 -13.36
C ASN A 334 24.95 4.08 -13.29
N ASN A 335 24.20 5.17 -13.51
CA ASN A 335 24.78 6.50 -13.46
C ASN A 335 25.38 6.80 -12.08
N GLU A 336 24.72 6.42 -11.00
CA GLU A 336 25.16 6.75 -9.65
C GLU A 336 26.49 6.08 -9.30
N THR A 337 26.69 4.82 -9.71
CA THR A 337 27.99 4.14 -9.56
C THR A 337 29.07 4.80 -10.40
N TYR A 338 28.75 5.18 -11.64
CA TYR A 338 29.66 5.95 -12.48
C TYR A 338 30.06 7.28 -11.81
N GLN A 339 29.11 8.06 -11.29
CA GLN A 339 29.42 9.32 -10.60
C GLN A 339 30.30 9.10 -9.37
N ASN A 340 30.06 8.04 -8.60
CA ASN A 340 30.87 7.68 -7.44
C ASN A 340 32.32 7.37 -7.82
N GLU A 341 32.54 6.68 -8.95
CA GLU A 341 33.87 6.38 -9.47
C GLU A 341 34.63 7.64 -9.90
N GLN A 342 33.93 8.64 -10.46
CA GLN A 342 34.56 9.90 -10.85
C GLN A 342 34.93 10.77 -9.64
N ASN A 343 34.17 10.71 -8.54
CA ASN A 343 34.38 11.52 -7.34
C ASN A 343 35.35 10.87 -6.34
N THR A 344 36.59 10.61 -6.77
CA THR A 344 37.60 9.86 -6.00
C THR A 344 38.04 10.49 -4.67
N THR A 345 37.81 11.80 -4.48
CA THR A 345 38.17 12.54 -3.26
C THR A 345 36.99 12.71 -2.29
N PHE A 346 35.81 12.19 -2.63
CA PHE A 346 34.62 12.27 -1.77
C PHE A 346 34.81 11.42 -0.51
N ASP A 347 34.55 12.02 0.65
CA ASP A 347 34.71 11.34 1.94
C ASP A 347 33.36 10.75 2.40
N TRP A 348 33.24 9.44 2.18
CA TRP A 348 32.10 8.61 2.57
C TRP A 348 31.86 8.48 4.08
N HIS A 349 32.85 8.84 4.90
CA HIS A 349 32.77 8.73 6.36
C HIS A 349 32.69 10.10 7.04
N SER A 350 32.76 11.18 6.26
CA SER A 350 32.63 12.52 6.75
C SER A 350 31.17 12.80 7.15
N GLY A 351 30.99 13.25 8.40
CA GLY A 351 29.74 13.89 8.84
C GLY A 351 29.61 15.33 8.35
N VAL A 352 30.51 15.80 7.47
CA VAL A 352 30.57 17.18 7.00
C VAL A 352 29.54 17.37 5.89
N TYR A 353 28.50 18.14 6.22
CA TYR A 353 27.39 18.40 5.30
C TYR A 353 27.76 19.24 4.08
N THR A 354 28.93 19.89 4.06
CA THR A 354 29.34 20.87 3.05
C THR A 354 30.31 20.33 2.01
N GLN A 355 30.54 19.01 1.95
CA GLN A 355 31.45 18.45 0.95
C GLN A 355 30.87 18.58 -0.47
N PRO A 356 31.64 19.10 -1.44
CA PRO A 356 31.18 19.20 -2.81
C PRO A 356 31.13 17.81 -3.47
N PHE A 357 30.16 17.62 -4.34
CA PHE A 357 30.06 16.46 -5.23
C PHE A 357 29.83 16.97 -6.65
N THR A 358 30.61 16.46 -7.60
CA THR A 358 30.57 16.91 -9.00
C THR A 358 29.86 15.88 -9.85
N ILE A 359 28.92 16.32 -10.69
CA ILE A 359 28.31 15.46 -11.69
C ILE A 359 29.13 15.55 -12.97
N TYR A 360 29.45 14.40 -13.54
CA TYR A 360 30.18 14.26 -14.79
C TYR A 360 29.23 13.82 -15.90
N SER A 361 29.47 14.34 -17.10
CA SER A 361 28.71 13.98 -18.30
C SER A 361 28.96 12.52 -18.66
N LYS A 362 27.87 11.77 -18.87
CA LYS A 362 27.93 10.37 -19.33
C LYS A 362 28.29 10.27 -20.81
N SER A 363 27.95 11.28 -21.62
CA SER A 363 28.26 11.33 -23.04
C SER A 363 29.69 11.79 -23.32
N ASN A 364 30.28 12.58 -22.41
CA ASN A 364 31.63 13.13 -22.54
C ASN A 364 32.45 12.88 -21.25
N PRO A 365 33.09 11.70 -21.10
CA PRO A 365 33.84 11.35 -19.90
C PRO A 365 34.90 12.40 -19.53
N GLY A 366 34.92 12.81 -18.26
CA GLY A 366 35.84 13.83 -17.73
C GLY A 366 35.33 15.28 -17.85
N VAL A 367 34.20 15.51 -18.52
CA VAL A 367 33.54 16.83 -18.57
C VAL A 367 32.54 16.95 -17.42
N ILE A 368 32.60 18.07 -16.70
CA ILE A 368 31.63 18.40 -15.65
C ILE A 368 30.28 18.71 -16.30
N TRP A 369 29.23 18.10 -15.76
CA TRP A 369 27.86 18.38 -16.16
C TRP A 369 27.42 19.74 -15.61
N ASP A 370 26.98 20.64 -16.49
CA ASP A 370 26.54 22.00 -16.15
C ASP A 370 25.02 22.18 -16.17
N GLY A 371 24.27 21.09 -16.34
CA GLY A 371 22.82 21.11 -16.52
C GLY A 371 22.37 21.00 -17.98
N THR A 372 23.27 21.13 -18.95
CA THR A 372 22.93 21.21 -20.38
C THR A 372 23.69 20.26 -21.31
N ASN A 373 24.82 19.71 -20.87
CA ASN A 373 25.79 18.97 -21.69
C ASN A 373 25.84 17.44 -21.47
#